data_AF-A0A821UNA8-F1
#
_entry.id   AF-A0A821UNA8-F1
#
_cell.length_a   1.000
_cell.length_b   1.000
_cell.length_c   1.000
_cell.angle_alpha   90.00
_cell.angle_beta   90.00
_cell.angle_gamma   90.00
#
_symmetry.space_group_name_H-M   'P 1'
#
loop_
_entity.id
_entity.type
_entity.pdbx_description
1 polymer ?
#
loop_
_entity_poly.entity_id
_entity_poly.type
_entity_poly.pdbx_seq_one_letter_code
_entity_poly.pdbx_strand_id
1 'polypeptide(L)'
;MSSNGNSASLSTDERLKQAYEILSQRNHNRPLSLKDVGTCMRAAGYSPTNTELKKIIETKLGTLYVHQLFDLKIIEDLCNGLKKRSEKEVHDSLRCFDYERNGFISAQELKYFLTTR
;
A
#
# COMPACT_ATOMS: atom_id res chain seq x y z
N MET A 1 -14.52 -0.10 -38.20
CA MET A 1 -14.93 -0.04 -36.79
C MET A 1 -13.68 -0.24 -35.96
N SER A 2 -13.05 0.84 -35.54
CA SER A 2 -11.80 0.79 -34.78
C SER A 2 -12.12 0.52 -33.31
N SER A 3 -11.79 -0.69 -32.86
CA SER A 3 -11.80 -1.07 -31.44
C SER A 3 -10.66 -0.33 -30.74
N ASN A 4 -10.91 0.88 -30.25
CA ASN A 4 -10.02 1.55 -29.30
C ASN A 4 -10.14 0.85 -27.94
N GLY A 5 -9.36 -0.23 -27.77
CA GLY A 5 -9.01 -0.77 -26.46
C GLY A 5 -8.07 0.19 -25.75
N ASN A 6 -8.59 1.34 -25.33
CA ASN A 6 -7.88 2.28 -24.47
C ASN A 6 -7.96 1.71 -23.05
N SER A 7 -7.09 0.76 -22.71
CA SER A 7 -6.81 0.40 -21.32
C SER A 7 -6.10 1.58 -20.66
N ALA A 8 -6.84 2.65 -20.38
CA ALA A 8 -6.32 3.83 -19.71
C ALA A 8 -5.75 3.36 -18.37
N SER A 9 -4.42 3.36 -18.25
CA SER A 9 -3.76 3.14 -16.98
C SER A 9 -4.19 4.28 -16.06
N LEU A 10 -5.11 4.01 -15.13
CA LEU A 10 -5.53 5.02 -14.15
C LEU A 10 -4.31 5.61 -13.47
N SER A 11 -4.29 6.94 -13.38
CA SER A 11 -3.25 7.66 -12.66
C SER A 11 -3.23 7.25 -11.18
N THR A 12 -2.11 7.53 -10.51
CA THR A 12 -1.96 7.23 -9.08
C THR A 12 -3.09 7.86 -8.25
N ASP A 13 -3.43 9.10 -8.56
CA ASP A 13 -4.41 9.89 -7.82
C ASP A 13 -5.83 9.37 -8.05
N GLU A 14 -6.16 8.98 -9.28
CA GLU A 14 -7.44 8.34 -9.58
C GLU A 14 -7.59 6.99 -8.88
N ARG A 15 -6.52 6.18 -8.83
CA ARG A 15 -6.53 4.91 -8.09
C ARG A 15 -6.72 5.13 -6.59
N LEU A 16 -6.06 6.15 -6.04
CA LEU A 16 -6.19 6.51 -4.63
C LEU A 16 -7.62 6.95 -4.30
N LYS A 17 -8.20 7.82 -5.13
CA LYS A 17 -9.58 8.28 -4.99
C LYS A 17 -10.58 7.12 -5.07
N GLN A 18 -10.45 6.24 -6.07
CA GLN A 18 -11.32 5.07 -6.20
C GLN A 18 -11.19 4.11 -5.01
N ALA A 19 -9.96 3.86 -4.54
CA ALA A 19 -9.74 3.03 -3.37
C ALA A 19 -10.38 3.64 -2.11
N TYR A 20 -10.28 4.96 -1.94
CA TYR A 20 -10.93 5.67 -0.85
C TYR A 20 -12.46 5.57 -0.91
N GLU A 21 -13.06 5.79 -2.08
CA GLU A 21 -14.52 5.67 -2.27
C GLU A 21 -15.02 4.26 -1.92
N ILE A 22 -14.34 3.21 -2.41
CA ILE A 22 -14.71 1.82 -2.11
C ILE A 22 -14.61 1.53 -0.60
N LEU A 23 -13.53 1.97 0.05
CA LEU A 23 -13.29 1.72 1.47
C LEU A 23 -14.23 2.53 2.37
N SER A 24 -14.54 3.77 2.00
CA SER A 24 -15.46 4.63 2.73
C SER A 24 -16.90 4.11 2.63
N GLN A 25 -17.35 3.64 1.45
CA GLN A 25 -18.66 2.99 1.29
C GLN A 25 -18.80 1.76 2.18
N ARG A 26 -17.74 0.94 2.28
CA ARG A 26 -17.69 -0.20 3.21
C ARG A 26 -17.83 0.23 4.68
N ASN A 27 -17.33 1.42 5.00
CA ASN A 27 -17.37 2.00 6.35
C ASN A 27 -18.58 2.93 6.55
N HIS A 28 -19.67 2.80 5.77
CA HIS A 28 -20.87 3.65 5.81
C HIS A 28 -20.58 5.14 5.56
N ASN A 29 -19.79 5.44 4.54
CA ASN A 29 -19.35 6.79 4.14
C ASN A 29 -18.63 7.56 5.25
N ARG A 30 -17.92 6.83 6.13
CA ARG A 30 -17.06 7.42 7.16
C ARG A 30 -15.62 7.53 6.66
N PRO A 31 -14.84 8.49 7.17
CA PRO A 31 -13.41 8.59 6.84
C PRO A 31 -12.65 7.35 7.31
N LEU A 32 -11.47 7.12 6.73
CA LEU A 32 -10.77 5.84 6.83
C LEU A 32 -9.98 5.71 8.11
N SER A 33 -9.93 4.50 8.67
CA SER A 33 -9.01 4.17 9.76
C SER A 33 -7.56 4.04 9.24
N LEU A 34 -6.57 4.08 10.14
CA LEU A 34 -5.16 3.84 9.79
C LEU A 34 -4.94 2.55 8.97
N LYS A 35 -5.67 1.48 9.29
CA LYS A 35 -5.61 0.19 8.57
C LYS A 35 -6.09 0.32 7.13
N ASP A 36 -7.14 1.12 6.93
CA ASP A 36 -7.73 1.35 5.61
C ASP A 36 -6.87 2.31 4.79
N VAL A 37 -6.22 3.31 5.41
CA VAL A 37 -5.23 4.17 4.75
C VAL A 37 -4.12 3.33 4.12
N GLY A 38 -3.55 2.37 4.87
CA GLY A 38 -2.52 1.47 4.33
C GLY A 38 -3.02 0.63 3.14
N THR A 39 -4.31 0.27 3.14
CA THR A 39 -4.94 -0.46 2.02
C THR A 39 -5.15 0.46 0.81
N CYS A 40 -5.57 1.70 1.04
CA CYS A 40 -5.76 2.73 0.02
C CYS A 40 -4.45 3.04 -0.70
N MET A 41 -3.36 3.25 0.05
CA MET A 41 -2.03 3.52 -0.49
C MET A 41 -1.51 2.36 -1.35
N ARG A 42 -1.76 1.12 -0.92
CA ARG A 42 -1.42 -0.10 -1.70
C ARG A 42 -2.19 -0.20 -3.00
N ALA A 43 -3.46 0.17 -3.03
CA ALA A 43 -4.24 0.21 -4.27
C ALA A 43 -3.71 1.27 -5.28
N ALA A 44 -3.17 2.39 -4.79
CA ALA A 44 -2.50 3.40 -5.60
C ALA A 44 -1.08 2.99 -6.08
N GLY A 45 -0.56 1.85 -5.60
CA GLY A 45 0.76 1.31 -5.97
C GLY A 45 1.90 1.74 -5.04
N TYR A 46 1.62 2.37 -3.91
CA TYR A 46 2.60 2.57 -2.85
C TYR A 46 2.62 1.35 -1.92
N SER A 47 3.77 0.96 -1.39
CA SER A 47 3.86 -0.22 -0.52
C SER A 47 4.44 0.12 0.86
N PRO A 48 3.83 1.03 1.65
CA PRO A 48 4.30 1.31 2.99
C PRO A 48 4.06 0.09 3.90
N THR A 49 5.05 -0.22 4.73
CA THR A 49 4.88 -1.11 5.89
C THR A 49 4.04 -0.41 6.96
N ASN A 50 3.47 -1.17 7.90
CA ASN A 50 2.69 -0.58 8.99
C ASN A 50 3.55 0.37 9.85
N THR A 51 4.83 0.08 10.02
CA THR A 51 5.77 0.93 10.77
C THR A 51 6.08 2.21 10.01
N GLU A 52 6.36 2.13 8.71
CA GLU A 52 6.57 3.31 7.86
C GLU A 52 5.32 4.19 7.84
N LEU A 53 4.13 3.60 7.69
CA LEU A 53 2.87 4.34 7.67
C LEU A 53 2.64 5.12 8.98
N LYS A 54 2.84 4.48 10.13
CA LYS A 54 2.76 5.14 11.44
C LYS A 54 3.74 6.31 11.52
N LYS A 55 5.00 6.08 11.14
CA LYS A 55 6.04 7.11 11.16
C LYS A 55 5.72 8.29 10.24
N ILE A 56 5.18 8.05 9.04
CA ILE A 56 4.77 9.11 8.11
C ILE A 56 3.68 9.98 8.75
N ILE A 57 2.68 9.36 9.38
CA ILE A 57 1.59 10.07 10.06
C ILE A 57 2.11 10.86 11.25
N GLU A 58 2.93 10.24 12.10
CA GLU A 58 3.55 10.90 13.25
C GLU A 58 4.40 12.11 12.82
N THR A 59 5.13 11.99 11.71
CA THR A 59 6.00 13.06 11.20
C THR A 59 5.22 14.20 10.55
N LYS A 60 4.16 13.90 9.79
CA LYS A 60 3.40 14.93 9.05
C LYS A 60 2.23 15.54 9.83
N LEU A 61 1.57 14.76 10.66
CA LEU A 61 0.33 15.14 11.35
C LEU A 61 0.53 15.18 12.88
N GLY A 62 1.46 14.40 13.41
CA GLY A 62 1.73 14.30 14.84
C GLY A 62 1.23 12.99 15.47
N THR A 63 1.73 12.67 16.66
CA THR A 63 1.48 11.38 17.34
C THR A 63 0.02 11.14 17.73
N LEU A 64 -0.76 12.21 17.92
CA LEU A 64 -2.18 12.13 18.28
C LEU A 64 -3.08 11.67 17.11
N TYR A 65 -2.57 11.68 15.87
CA TYR A 65 -3.35 11.32 14.68
C TYR A 65 -3.35 9.83 14.37
N VAL A 66 -2.51 9.02 15.03
CA VAL A 66 -2.39 7.57 14.78
C VAL A 66 -3.71 6.82 15.00
N HIS A 67 -4.60 7.35 15.85
CA HIS A 67 -5.92 6.77 16.16
C HIS A 67 -7.10 7.54 15.54
N GLN A 68 -6.84 8.54 14.71
CA GLN A 68 -7.89 9.32 14.06
C GLN A 68 -8.36 8.69 12.74
N LEU A 69 -9.45 9.24 12.21
CA LEU A 69 -9.94 8.92 10.88
C LEU A 69 -9.36 9.92 9.86
N PHE A 70 -9.13 9.44 8.65
CA PHE A 70 -8.42 10.18 7.60
C PHE A 70 -9.34 10.38 6.39
N ASP A 71 -9.51 11.63 6.00
CA ASP A 71 -10.16 12.01 4.76
C ASP A 71 -9.22 11.87 3.57
N LEU A 72 -9.80 11.82 2.36
CA LEU A 72 -9.04 11.68 1.10
C LEU A 72 -7.88 12.67 0.99
N LYS A 73 -8.11 13.95 1.30
CA LYS A 73 -7.10 15.01 1.19
C LYS A 73 -5.89 14.76 2.10
N ILE A 74 -6.12 14.25 3.31
CA ILE A 74 -5.04 13.89 4.22
C ILE A 74 -4.25 12.71 3.66
N ILE A 75 -4.94 11.73 3.06
CA ILE A 75 -4.29 10.56 2.45
C ILE A 75 -3.46 10.97 1.22
N GLU A 76 -3.94 11.90 0.40
CA GLU A 76 -3.18 12.49 -0.71
C GLU A 76 -1.91 13.17 -0.19
N ASP A 77 -2.04 14.00 0.85
CA ASP A 77 -0.89 14.67 1.49
C ASP A 77 0.10 13.67 2.10
N LEU A 78 -0.38 12.56 2.66
CA LEU A 78 0.47 11.47 3.18
C LEU A 78 1.22 10.76 2.06
N CYS A 79 0.58 10.54 0.90
CA CYS A 79 1.19 9.92 -0.27
C CYS A 79 2.24 10.83 -0.94
N ASN A 80 2.12 12.14 -0.77
CA ASN A 80 3.04 13.09 -1.35
C ASN A 80 4.47 12.89 -0.81
N GLY A 81 5.44 12.67 -1.70
CA GLY A 81 6.83 12.37 -1.34
C GLY A 81 7.14 10.90 -1.06
N LEU A 82 6.16 10.00 -1.19
CA LEU A 82 6.44 8.56 -1.11
C LEU A 82 6.99 8.03 -2.43
N LYS A 83 8.02 7.20 -2.33
CA LYS A 83 8.58 6.47 -3.47
C LYS A 83 7.80 5.17 -3.66
N LYS A 84 7.34 4.91 -4.89
CA LYS A 84 6.84 3.59 -5.28
C LYS A 84 8.01 2.60 -5.31
N ARG A 85 7.83 1.42 -4.72
CA ARG A 85 8.84 0.36 -4.86
C ARG A 85 8.83 -0.15 -6.29
N SER A 86 10.00 -0.23 -6.89
CA SER A 86 10.18 -0.88 -8.18
C SER A 86 10.01 -2.39 -8.05
N GLU A 87 9.64 -3.04 -9.15
CA GLU A 87 9.58 -4.50 -9.23
C GLU A 87 10.91 -5.15 -8.79
N LYS A 88 12.03 -4.53 -9.16
CA LYS A 88 13.37 -4.96 -8.73
C LYS A 88 13.57 -4.88 -7.22
N GLU A 89 13.16 -3.79 -6.57
CA GLU A 89 13.26 -3.66 -5.10
C GLU A 89 12.40 -4.72 -4.39
N VAL A 90 11.22 -5.04 -4.93
CA VAL A 90 10.36 -6.11 -4.40
C VAL A 90 11.02 -7.48 -4.61
N HIS A 91 11.48 -7.77 -5.83
CA HIS A 91 12.16 -9.02 -6.16
C HIS A 91 13.41 -9.25 -5.30
N ASP A 92 14.26 -8.24 -5.15
CA ASP A 92 15.47 -8.30 -4.34
C ASP A 92 15.13 -8.54 -2.84
N SER A 93 14.02 -7.97 -2.34
CA SER A 93 13.56 -8.22 -0.98
C SER A 93 13.01 -9.64 -0.77
N LEU A 94 12.41 -10.24 -1.81
CA LEU A 94 11.87 -11.60 -1.76
C LEU A 94 12.98 -12.66 -1.87
N ARG A 95 14.12 -12.32 -2.46
CA ARG A 95 15.28 -13.23 -2.55
C ARG A 95 15.81 -13.68 -1.20
N CYS A 96 15.53 -12.93 -0.12
CA CYS A 96 15.87 -13.35 1.24
C CYS A 96 15.14 -14.63 1.70
N PHE A 97 14.01 -14.98 1.06
CA PHE A 97 13.21 -16.16 1.39
C PHE A 97 13.53 -17.39 0.52
N ASP A 98 14.15 -17.19 -0.65
CA ASP A 98 14.61 -18.24 -1.54
C ASP A 98 15.98 -18.75 -1.05
N TYR A 99 15.94 -19.72 -0.13
CA TYR A 99 17.15 -20.27 0.48
C TYR A 99 17.95 -21.08 -0.54
N GLU A 100 17.24 -21.83 -1.39
CA GLU A 100 17.83 -22.71 -2.40
C GLU A 100 18.33 -21.97 -3.64
N ARG A 101 18.01 -20.67 -3.79
CA ARG A 101 18.34 -19.81 -4.94
C ARG A 101 17.87 -20.37 -6.28
N ASN A 102 16.73 -21.06 -6.27
CA ASN A 102 16.15 -21.66 -7.47
C ASN A 102 15.15 -20.73 -8.17
N GLY A 103 14.91 -19.54 -7.62
CA GLY A 103 13.96 -18.56 -8.15
C GLY A 103 12.51 -18.76 -7.69
N PHE A 104 12.26 -19.74 -6.81
CA PHE A 104 10.96 -20.05 -6.22
C PHE A 104 11.06 -20.02 -4.70
N ILE A 105 9.97 -19.67 -4.02
CA ILE A 105 9.87 -19.76 -2.56
C ILE A 105 8.86 -20.85 -2.26
N SER A 106 9.31 -21.97 -1.69
CA SER A 106 8.42 -23.04 -1.27
C SER A 106 7.57 -22.62 -0.06
N ALA A 107 6.41 -23.26 0.12
CA ALA A 107 5.56 -23.02 1.28
C ALA A 107 6.29 -23.32 2.61
N GLN A 108 7.21 -24.29 2.60
CA GLN A 108 8.01 -24.65 3.75
C GLN A 108 9.05 -23.58 4.09
N GLU A 109 9.76 -23.03 3.09
CA GLU A 109 10.69 -21.91 3.28
C GLU A 109 9.95 -20.68 3.79
N LEU A 110 8.84 -20.29 3.14
CA LEU A 110 8.04 -19.15 3.55
C LEU A 110 7.55 -19.29 5.00
N LYS A 111 7.04 -20.48 5.38
CA LYS A 111 6.62 -20.77 6.75
C LYS A 111 7.78 -20.61 7.72
N TYR A 112 8.92 -21.25 7.44
CA TYR A 112 10.10 -21.21 8.30
C TYR A 112 10.56 -19.77 8.58
N PHE A 113 10.65 -18.93 7.55
CA PHE A 113 11.06 -17.54 7.70
C PHE A 113 10.04 -16.67 8.45
N LEU A 114 8.74 -16.95 8.33
CA LEU A 114 7.69 -16.16 8.99
C LEU A 114 7.38 -16.59 10.42
N THR A 115 7.69 -17.83 10.81
CA THR A 115 7.33 -18.36 12.15
C THR A 115 8.51 -18.61 13.07
N THR A 116 9.68 -18.91 12.54
CA THR A 116 10.79 -19.48 13.33
C THR A 116 11.93 -18.48 13.56
N ARG A 117 11.87 -17.30 12.93
CA ARG A 117 12.79 -16.20 13.19
C ARG A 117 12.20 -15.14 14.11
#